data_AF-A0A1H2V724-F1
#
_entry.id   AF-A0A1H2V724-F1
#
_cell.length_a   1.000
_cell.length_b   1.000
_cell.length_c   1.000
_cell.angle_alpha   90.00
_cell.angle_beta   90.00
_cell.angle_gamma   90.00
#
_symmetry.space_group_name_H-M   'P 1'
#
loop_
_entity.id
_entity.type
_entity.pdbx_description
1 polymer ?
#
loop_
_entity_poly.entity_id
_entity_poly.type
_entity_poly.pdbx_seq_one_letter_code
_entity_poly.pdbx_strand_id
1 'polypeptide(L)'
;MNVRKIAILFMALFTFIVVNAVPAYADKDYDPKYFKTEDGKYEQTIQTINNDDVTVDTFDVKKVNKSTGEKSDGSPSSLDVRLCSSSSGNCTSWKNLSIDAYFWNMKAGTYYIDIRDKYASYYYTGYVTAKVWNDPLPSDYY
;
A
#
# COMPACT_ATOMS: atom_id res chain seq x y z
N MET A 1 -18.85 -10.92 76.14
CA MET A 1 -18.72 -11.51 74.79
C MET A 1 -17.87 -10.57 73.95
N ASN A 2 -16.55 -10.67 74.00
CA ASN A 2 -15.66 -11.48 73.15
C ASN A 2 -15.83 -11.25 71.65
N VAL A 3 -15.00 -10.32 71.19
CA VAL A 3 -14.61 -9.97 69.82
C VAL A 3 -14.22 -11.22 69.04
N ARG A 4 -15.18 -11.88 68.38
CA ARG A 4 -14.89 -13.00 67.49
C ARG A 4 -15.86 -12.99 66.31
N LYS A 5 -15.26 -12.74 65.13
CA LYS A 5 -15.70 -13.13 63.79
C LYS A 5 -16.78 -12.26 63.13
N ILE A 6 -16.38 -11.16 62.50
CA ILE A 6 -16.87 -10.83 61.14
C ILE A 6 -15.66 -10.29 60.38
N ALA A 7 -14.92 -11.20 59.77
CA ALA A 7 -13.95 -10.89 58.74
C ALA A 7 -14.72 -10.81 57.40
N ILE A 8 -14.17 -10.02 56.49
CA ILE A 8 -14.43 -10.05 55.04
C ILE A 8 -15.70 -9.32 54.61
N LEU A 9 -15.54 -8.10 54.08
CA LEU A 9 -16.11 -7.75 52.78
C LEU A 9 -15.38 -6.54 52.16
N PHE A 10 -14.17 -6.78 51.66
CA PHE A 10 -13.60 -5.92 50.61
C PHE A 10 -14.29 -6.33 49.28
N MET A 11 -15.46 -5.76 49.00
CA MET A 11 -16.09 -5.88 47.68
C MET A 11 -15.34 -4.97 46.71
N ALA A 12 -14.22 -5.46 46.19
CA ALA A 12 -13.56 -4.91 45.02
C ALA A 12 -14.44 -5.21 43.79
N LEU A 13 -15.40 -4.35 43.51
CA LEU A 13 -16.15 -4.38 42.26
C LEU A 13 -15.31 -3.67 41.18
N PHE A 14 -14.20 -4.28 40.77
CA PHE A 14 -13.50 -3.89 39.55
C PHE A 14 -14.28 -4.51 38.39
N THR A 15 -15.27 -3.78 37.89
CA THR A 15 -15.93 -4.11 36.63
C THR A 15 -14.88 -4.07 35.53
N PHE A 16 -14.49 -5.25 35.03
CA PHE A 16 -13.73 -5.39 33.80
C PHE A 16 -14.59 -4.86 32.65
N ILE A 17 -14.43 -3.57 32.32
CA ILE A 17 -14.89 -3.03 31.05
C ILE A 17 -13.99 -3.66 30.01
N VAL A 18 -14.43 -4.75 29.39
CA VAL A 18 -13.82 -5.28 28.17
C VAL A 18 -14.13 -4.26 27.07
N VAL A 19 -13.26 -3.27 26.92
CA VAL A 19 -13.28 -2.42 25.72
C VAL A 19 -12.91 -3.35 24.58
N ASN A 20 -13.90 -3.79 23.80
CA ASN A 20 -13.64 -4.41 22.51
C ASN A 20 -12.94 -3.34 21.67
N ALA A 21 -11.61 -3.37 21.65
CA ALA A 21 -10.83 -2.52 20.77
C ALA A 21 -11.22 -2.90 19.34
N VAL A 22 -12.01 -2.06 18.69
CA VAL A 22 -12.19 -2.14 17.25
C VAL A 22 -10.79 -1.95 16.67
N PRO A 23 -10.28 -2.88 15.84
CA PRO A 23 -9.00 -2.65 15.19
C PRO A 23 -9.10 -1.35 14.40
N ALA A 24 -8.28 -0.37 14.76
CA ALA A 24 -8.15 0.84 13.98
C ALA A 24 -7.45 0.46 12.68
N TYR A 25 -8.19 0.47 11.57
CA TYR A 25 -7.60 0.42 10.24
C TYR A 25 -6.89 1.76 10.02
N ALA A 26 -5.60 1.70 9.72
CA ALA A 26 -4.79 2.87 9.47
C ALA A 26 -4.27 2.79 8.04
N ASP A 27 -4.58 3.83 7.28
CA ASP A 27 -3.96 4.05 5.99
C ASP A 27 -2.45 4.18 6.17
N LYS A 28 -1.72 3.61 5.23
CA LYS A 28 -0.27 3.67 5.17
C LYS A 28 0.16 4.26 3.84
N ASP A 29 0.62 5.50 3.91
CA ASP A 29 1.31 6.16 2.82
C ASP A 29 2.78 5.74 2.80
N TYR A 30 3.31 5.50 1.61
CA TYR A 30 4.71 5.20 1.38
C TYR A 30 5.39 6.40 0.74
N ASP A 31 6.54 6.80 1.28
CA ASP A 31 7.28 7.94 0.74
C ASP A 31 7.63 7.75 -0.74
N PRO A 32 7.63 8.82 -1.54
CA PRO A 32 7.99 8.72 -2.94
C PRO A 32 9.38 8.13 -3.15
N LYS A 33 9.47 7.22 -4.12
CA LYS A 33 10.72 6.56 -4.49
C LYS A 33 11.03 6.73 -5.96
N TYR A 34 12.29 7.01 -6.25
CA TYR A 34 12.76 7.14 -7.62
C TYR A 34 12.62 5.81 -8.37
N PHE A 35 12.07 5.86 -9.58
CA PHE A 35 12.03 4.71 -10.49
C PHE A 35 12.78 5.00 -11.79
N LYS A 36 13.23 3.93 -12.43
CA LYS A 36 13.73 3.92 -13.80
C LYS A 36 13.26 2.64 -14.48
N THR A 37 12.50 2.75 -15.56
CA THR A 37 12.05 1.56 -16.30
C THR A 37 13.22 0.85 -16.98
N GLU A 38 13.05 -0.46 -17.19
CA GLU A 38 14.01 -1.34 -17.86
C GLU A 38 15.38 -1.47 -17.18
N ASP A 39 15.49 -1.17 -15.88
CA ASP A 39 16.73 -1.33 -15.12
C ASP A 39 16.84 -2.70 -14.40
N GLY A 40 15.81 -3.54 -14.54
CA GLY A 40 15.73 -4.88 -13.97
C GLY A 40 15.44 -4.90 -12.47
N LYS A 41 15.05 -3.77 -11.87
CA LYS A 41 14.71 -3.65 -10.46
C LYS A 41 13.21 -3.45 -10.30
N TYR A 42 12.76 -3.61 -9.05
CA TYR A 42 11.45 -3.17 -8.62
C TYR A 42 11.57 -1.81 -7.94
N GLU A 43 10.50 -1.03 -8.04
CA GLU A 43 10.60 0.40 -7.75
C GLU A 43 10.46 0.65 -6.24
N GLN A 44 9.49 -0.02 -5.63
CA GLN A 44 9.14 0.14 -4.23
C GLN A 44 8.57 -1.15 -3.65
N THR A 45 8.78 -1.35 -2.35
CA THR A 45 8.20 -2.47 -1.60
C THR A 45 7.10 -1.94 -0.72
N ILE A 46 5.92 -2.56 -0.80
CA ILE A 46 4.77 -2.28 0.04
C ILE A 46 4.36 -3.53 0.82
N GLN A 47 3.63 -3.32 1.90
CA GLN A 47 3.09 -4.37 2.76
C GLN A 47 1.59 -4.13 2.95
N THR A 48 0.81 -5.18 2.72
CA THR A 48 -0.60 -5.29 3.10
C THR A 48 -0.71 -6.26 4.28
N ILE A 49 -1.63 -5.99 5.19
CA ILE A 49 -1.85 -6.74 6.43
C ILE A 49 -3.16 -7.52 6.36
N ASN A 50 -4.21 -6.94 5.78
CA ASN A 50 -5.51 -7.59 5.61
C ASN A 50 -5.87 -7.64 4.11
N ASN A 51 -7.15 -7.74 3.76
CA ASN A 51 -7.65 -7.53 2.39
C ASN A 51 -7.60 -6.03 2.03
N ASP A 52 -6.41 -5.45 2.11
CA ASP A 52 -6.21 -4.02 1.91
C ASP A 52 -6.31 -3.66 0.43
N ASP A 53 -6.68 -2.43 0.15
CA ASP A 53 -6.60 -1.83 -1.16
C ASP A 53 -5.29 -1.06 -1.31
N VAL A 54 -4.80 -0.98 -2.54
CA VAL A 54 -3.56 -0.29 -2.87
C VAL A 54 -3.79 0.67 -4.02
N THR A 55 -3.41 1.93 -3.81
CA THR A 55 -3.32 2.94 -4.87
C THR A 55 -1.86 3.21 -5.17
N VAL A 56 -1.49 3.26 -6.45
CA VAL A 56 -0.15 3.62 -6.92
C VAL A 56 -0.25 4.82 -7.85
N ASP A 57 0.60 5.83 -7.63
CA ASP A 57 0.68 7.05 -8.43
C ASP A 57 2.14 7.34 -8.82
N THR A 58 2.34 8.08 -9.92
CA THR A 58 3.64 8.54 -10.39
C THR A 58 3.64 10.02 -10.75
N PHE A 59 4.73 10.71 -10.40
CA PHE A 59 4.90 12.12 -10.70
C PHE A 59 6.33 12.44 -11.17
N ASP A 60 6.53 13.66 -11.69
CA ASP A 60 7.77 14.13 -12.30
C ASP A 60 8.32 13.19 -13.39
N VAL A 61 7.42 12.59 -14.16
CA VAL A 61 7.77 11.61 -15.18
C VAL A 61 8.56 12.26 -16.31
N LYS A 62 9.77 11.77 -16.56
CA LYS A 62 10.62 12.12 -17.70
C LYS A 62 10.80 10.89 -18.58
N LYS A 63 10.93 11.12 -19.88
CA LYS A 63 11.37 10.11 -20.84
C LYS A 63 12.77 10.44 -21.35
N VAL A 64 13.57 9.41 -21.55
CA VAL A 64 14.95 9.52 -22.03
C VAL A 64 15.11 8.68 -23.29
N ASN A 65 15.54 9.31 -24.38
CA ASN A 65 15.82 8.59 -25.61
C ASN A 65 17.06 7.70 -25.41
N LYS A 66 16.94 6.40 -25.69
CA LYS A 66 18.03 5.43 -25.47
C LYS A 66 19.24 5.67 -26.37
N SER A 67 19.05 6.15 -27.59
CA SER A 67 20.15 6.35 -28.54
C SER A 67 20.89 7.68 -28.33
N THR A 68 20.18 8.73 -27.92
CA THR A 68 20.78 10.08 -27.79
C THR A 68 21.02 10.50 -26.34
N GLY A 69 20.37 9.86 -25.36
CA GLY A 69 20.38 10.29 -23.96
C GLY A 69 19.57 11.56 -23.69
N GLU A 70 18.89 12.10 -24.70
CA GLU A 70 18.09 13.31 -24.58
C GLU A 70 16.89 13.09 -23.66
N LYS A 71 16.68 14.02 -22.72
CA LYS A 71 15.59 13.98 -21.75
C LYS A 71 14.50 14.96 -22.14
N SER A 72 13.25 14.54 -22.02
CA SER A 72 12.07 15.39 -22.21
C SER A 72 10.96 14.99 -21.24
N ASP A 73 9.90 15.79 -21.19
CA ASP A 73 8.74 15.46 -20.36
C ASP A 73 8.09 14.16 -20.83
N GLY A 74 7.83 13.28 -19.86
CA GLY A 74 7.05 12.07 -20.03
C GLY A 74 5.64 12.28 -19.49
N SER A 75 4.78 11.28 -19.70
CA SER A 75 3.42 11.27 -19.16
C SER A 75 3.21 9.97 -18.38
N PRO A 76 2.58 10.02 -17.19
CA PRO A 76 2.13 8.82 -16.47
C PRO A 76 1.31 7.84 -17.34
N SER A 77 0.54 8.35 -18.30
CA SER A 77 -0.22 7.53 -19.28
C SER A 77 0.66 6.60 -20.15
N SER A 78 1.95 6.91 -20.26
CA SER A 78 2.95 6.10 -20.98
C SER A 78 3.41 4.89 -20.17
N LEU A 79 3.02 4.79 -18.91
CA LEU A 79 3.46 3.77 -17.96
C LEU A 79 2.31 2.81 -17.63
N ASP A 80 2.67 1.56 -17.42
CA ASP A 80 1.80 0.59 -16.74
C ASP A 80 2.51 0.11 -15.47
N VAL A 81 1.71 -0.23 -14.47
CA VAL A 81 2.17 -0.77 -13.19
C VAL A 81 1.48 -2.08 -12.86
N ARG A 82 2.19 -2.96 -12.15
CA ARG A 82 1.62 -4.14 -11.51
C ARG A 82 2.25 -4.32 -10.12
N LEU A 83 1.61 -5.17 -9.32
CA LEU A 83 2.11 -5.58 -8.01
C LEU A 83 2.53 -7.03 -8.08
N CYS A 84 3.78 -7.32 -7.72
CA CYS A 84 4.34 -8.66 -7.70
C CYS A 84 4.53 -9.14 -6.26
N SER A 85 3.88 -10.24 -5.88
CA SER A 85 4.01 -10.86 -4.56
C SER A 85 5.43 -11.37 -4.36
N SER A 86 6.10 -10.91 -3.31
CA SER A 86 7.45 -11.37 -2.96
C SER A 86 7.51 -12.84 -2.55
N SER A 87 6.42 -13.38 -2.00
CA SER A 87 6.36 -14.76 -1.51
C SER A 87 6.04 -15.79 -2.59
N SER A 88 5.16 -15.44 -3.53
CA SER A 88 4.72 -16.36 -4.59
C SER A 88 5.32 -16.08 -5.96
N GLY A 89 5.90 -14.89 -6.17
CA GLY A 89 6.35 -14.42 -7.48
C GLY A 89 5.21 -14.06 -8.45
N ASN A 90 3.95 -14.31 -8.07
CA ASN A 90 2.80 -13.97 -8.90
C ASN A 90 2.59 -12.47 -8.93
N CYS A 91 2.28 -11.93 -10.11
CA CYS A 91 1.96 -10.53 -10.29
C CYS A 91 0.50 -10.32 -10.70
N THR A 92 -0.04 -9.17 -10.33
CA THR A 92 -1.31 -8.69 -10.86
C THR A 92 -1.20 -8.39 -12.36
N SER A 93 -2.35 -8.21 -13.01
CA SER A 93 -2.39 -7.66 -14.37
C SER A 93 -1.87 -6.22 -14.39
N TRP A 94 -1.22 -5.84 -15.48
CA TRP A 94 -0.82 -4.47 -15.74
C TRP A 94 -2.02 -3.51 -15.73
N LYS A 95 -1.86 -2.36 -15.06
CA LYS A 95 -2.81 -1.24 -15.05
C LYS A 95 -2.10 0.04 -15.48
N ASN A 96 -2.80 0.88 -16.22
CA ASN A 96 -2.22 2.12 -16.71
C ASN A 96 -2.19 3.20 -15.61
N LEU A 97 -1.14 4.03 -15.62
CA LEU A 97 -0.91 5.12 -14.66
C LEU A 97 -1.40 6.50 -15.16
N SER A 98 -2.42 6.60 -16.02
CA SER A 98 -2.89 7.92 -16.50
C SER A 98 -3.36 8.86 -15.38
N ILE A 99 -3.86 8.31 -14.28
CA ILE A 99 -4.21 9.01 -13.03
C ILE A 99 -3.54 8.19 -11.91
N ASP A 100 -4.29 7.31 -11.25
CA ASP A 100 -3.75 6.32 -10.31
C ASP A 100 -4.12 4.90 -10.74
N ALA A 101 -3.32 3.93 -10.31
CA ALA A 101 -3.63 2.52 -10.45
C ALA A 101 -4.15 1.93 -9.13
N TYR A 102 -5.41 1.47 -9.15
CA TYR A 102 -6.07 0.85 -8.00
C TYR A 102 -6.02 -0.68 -8.06
N PHE A 103 -5.58 -1.30 -6.98
CA PHE A 103 -5.56 -2.75 -6.76
C PHE A 103 -6.39 -3.09 -5.54
N TRP A 104 -7.48 -3.83 -5.77
CA TRP A 104 -8.51 -4.09 -4.76
C TRP A 104 -8.29 -5.43 -4.06
N ASN A 105 -8.65 -5.51 -2.78
CA ASN A 105 -8.68 -6.73 -1.98
C ASN A 105 -7.36 -7.51 -2.04
N MET A 106 -6.24 -6.79 -1.94
CA MET A 106 -4.92 -7.39 -1.96
C MET A 106 -4.72 -8.22 -0.70
N LYS A 107 -4.48 -9.52 -0.88
CA LYS A 107 -4.20 -10.43 0.24
C LYS A 107 -3.00 -9.93 1.04
N ALA A 108 -3.02 -10.19 2.35
CA ALA A 108 -1.90 -9.92 3.24
C ALA A 108 -0.57 -10.42 2.66
N GLY A 109 0.44 -9.56 2.63
CA GLY A 109 1.76 -9.91 2.12
C GLY A 109 2.63 -8.71 1.75
N THR A 110 3.85 -9.02 1.33
CA THR A 110 4.79 -8.04 0.79
C THR A 110 4.76 -8.07 -0.73
N TYR A 111 4.58 -6.90 -1.34
CA TYR A 111 4.49 -6.72 -2.79
C TYR A 111 5.54 -5.75 -3.28
N TYR A 112 6.05 -6.02 -4.47
CA TYR A 112 6.90 -5.13 -5.23
C TYR A 112 6.07 -4.38 -6.26
N ILE A 113 6.29 -3.07 -6.36
CA ILE A 113 5.78 -2.25 -7.45
C ILE A 113 6.72 -2.41 -8.63
N ASP A 114 6.17 -2.84 -9.76
CA ASP A 114 6.88 -3.04 -11.02
C ASP A 114 6.27 -2.09 -12.06
N ILE A 115 7.07 -1.18 -12.60
CA ILE A 115 6.65 -0.20 -13.60
C ILE A 115 7.34 -0.49 -14.93
N ARG A 116 6.56 -0.51 -16.00
CA ARG A 116 7.08 -0.57 -17.37
C ARG A 116 6.61 0.62 -18.18
N ASP A 117 7.40 0.97 -19.18
CA ASP A 117 6.96 1.83 -20.26
C ASP A 117 6.51 1.02 -21.49
N LYS A 118 5.92 1.73 -22.46
CA LYS A 118 5.34 1.14 -23.68
C LYS A 118 6.20 1.35 -24.93
N TYR A 119 7.34 2.05 -24.82
CA TYR A 119 8.03 2.63 -25.98
C TYR A 119 9.47 2.14 -26.08
N ALA A 120 9.74 1.26 -27.04
CA ALA A 120 11.05 0.63 -27.22
C ALA A 120 12.25 1.62 -27.32
N SER A 121 12.05 2.81 -27.88
CA SER A 121 13.12 3.81 -28.06
C SER A 121 13.44 4.64 -26.82
N TYR A 122 12.67 4.49 -25.74
CA TYR A 122 12.79 5.31 -24.54
C TYR A 122 12.87 4.44 -23.28
N TYR A 123 13.47 4.97 -22.23
CA TYR A 123 13.17 4.54 -20.87
C TYR A 123 12.62 5.75 -20.10
N TYR A 124 11.89 5.47 -19.03
CA TYR A 124 11.21 6.49 -18.24
C TYR A 124 11.76 6.53 -16.83
N THR A 125 11.73 7.71 -16.24
CA THR A 125 12.16 7.96 -14.86
C THR A 125 11.18 8.90 -14.18
N GLY A 126 11.08 8.82 -12.86
CA GLY A 126 10.26 9.74 -12.08
C GLY A 126 10.23 9.29 -10.64
N TYR A 127 9.17 9.65 -9.93
CA TYR A 127 8.89 9.13 -8.60
C TYR A 127 7.59 8.34 -8.61
N VAL A 128 7.57 7.26 -7.84
CA VAL A 128 6.37 6.47 -7.56
C VAL A 128 6.05 6.60 -6.08
N THR A 129 4.77 6.69 -5.76
CA THR A 129 4.25 6.60 -4.39
C THR A 129 3.15 5.55 -4.33
N ALA A 130 2.84 5.08 -3.13
CA ALA A 130 1.75 4.16 -2.91
C ALA A 130 1.02 4.45 -1.59
N LYS A 131 -0.27 4.20 -1.59
CA LYS A 131 -1.12 4.21 -0.41
C LYS A 131 -1.74 2.83 -0.23
N VAL A 132 -1.59 2.26 0.95
CA VAL A 132 -2.28 1.03 1.36
C VAL A 132 -3.36 1.42 2.35
N TRP A 133 -4.60 1.02 2.12
CA TRP A 133 -5.74 1.44 2.91
C TRP A 133 -6.77 0.33 3.01
N ASN A 134 -7.62 0.39 4.03
CA ASN A 134 -8.65 -0.61 4.26
C ASN A 134 -9.84 0.08 4.92
N ASP A 135 -10.60 0.80 4.10
CA ASP A 135 -11.82 1.44 4.58
C ASP A 135 -12.93 0.38 4.62
N PRO A 136 -13.49 0.06 5.80
CA PRO A 136 -14.79 -0.59 5.81
C PRO A 136 -15.76 0.34 5.10
N LEU A 137 -16.42 -0.12 4.04
CA LEU A 137 -17.54 0.60 3.45
C LEU A 137 -18.47 1.03 4.60
N PRO A 138 -18.83 2.32 4.72
CA PRO A 138 -19.70 2.77 5.80
C PRO A 138 -20.93 1.87 5.87
N SER A 139 -21.31 1.46 7.08
CA SER A 139 -22.47 0.59 7.36
C SER A 139 -23.78 1.11 6.77
N ASP A 140 -23.81 2.38 6.37
CA ASP A 140 -24.97 3.10 5.88
C ASP A 140 -25.28 2.80 4.39
N TYR A 141 -24.54 1.86 3.77
CA TYR A 141 -24.73 1.42 2.39
C TYR A 141 -25.39 0.02 2.24
N TYR A 142 -25.87 -0.58 3.33
CA TYR A 142 -26.60 -1.88 3.32
C TYR A 142 -28.03 -1.75 3.83
#